data_AF-A0A2V8M163-F1
#
_entry.id   AF-A0A2V8M163-F1
#
_cell.length_a   1.000
_cell.length_b   1.000
_cell.length_c   1.000
_cell.angle_alpha   90.00
_cell.angle_beta   90.00
_cell.angle_gamma   90.00
#
_symmetry.space_group_name_H-M   'P 1'
#
loop_
_entity.id
_entity.type
_entity.pdbx_description
1 polymer ?
#
loop_
_entity_poly.entity_id
_entity_poly.type
_entity_poly.pdbx_seq_one_letter_code
_entity_poly.pdbx_strand_id
1 'polypeptide(L)'
;MELISELKATREHFDWKLVGSKQLLRGFRRDGESRMSLAPIRALCLARSGRIFEDGSHVDAGQTIGLSPSDCSDIIDAADNRLQEGSDASMPLDPYKEWLRRQLIFAVGLNSSSNRNTVWNTILTKSLFLL
;
A
#
# COMPACT_ATOMS: atom_id res chain seq x y z
N MET A 1 -8.15 9.81 12.33
CA MET A 1 -7.01 8.89 12.56
C MET A 1 -7.48 7.42 12.72
N GLU A 2 -8.57 7.02 12.05
CA GLU A 2 -9.17 5.67 12.14
C GLU A 2 -8.63 4.73 11.03
N LEU A 3 -8.50 5.26 9.81
CA LEU A 3 -8.10 4.49 8.61
C LEU A 3 -6.76 3.74 8.75
N ILE A 4 -5.73 4.37 9.31
CA ILE A 4 -4.42 3.72 9.47
C ILE A 4 -4.51 2.51 10.41
N SER A 5 -5.34 2.59 11.45
CA SER A 5 -5.57 1.49 12.39
C SER A 5 -6.41 0.39 11.74
N GLU A 6 -7.44 0.74 10.99
CA GLU A 6 -8.22 -0.23 10.23
C GLU A 6 -7.38 -0.93 9.16
N LEU A 7 -6.53 -0.20 8.44
CA LEU A 7 -5.63 -0.77 7.45
C LEU A 7 -4.65 -1.76 8.08
N LYS A 8 -4.15 -1.48 9.29
CA LYS A 8 -3.35 -2.43 10.09
C LYS A 8 -4.13 -3.72 10.38
N ALA A 9 -5.41 -3.63 10.75
CA ALA A 9 -6.24 -4.80 11.01
C ALA A 9 -6.43 -5.66 9.75
N THR A 10 -6.47 -5.04 8.56
CA THR A 10 -6.60 -5.80 7.30
C THR A 10 -5.31 -6.46 6.82
N ARG A 11 -4.17 -6.21 7.47
CA ARG A 11 -2.84 -6.62 6.99
C ARG A 11 -2.71 -8.12 6.70
N GLU A 12 -3.38 -8.97 7.45
CA GLU A 12 -3.28 -10.43 7.30
C GLU A 12 -4.10 -10.99 6.14
N HIS A 13 -5.13 -10.27 5.70
CA HIS A 13 -5.99 -10.67 4.59
C HIS A 13 -5.37 -10.37 3.22
N PHE A 14 -4.36 -9.49 3.18
CA PHE A 14 -3.71 -9.05 1.96
C PHE A 14 -2.19 -9.30 2.01
N ASP A 15 -1.64 -9.68 0.86
CA ASP A 15 -0.21 -9.61 0.58
C ASP A 15 0.08 -8.22 0.00
N TRP A 16 0.72 -7.35 0.77
CA TRP A 16 0.97 -5.97 0.38
C TRP A 16 2.32 -5.82 -0.30
N LYS A 17 2.40 -5.01 -1.35
CA LYS A 17 3.63 -4.78 -2.13
C LYS A 17 3.70 -3.34 -2.61
N LEU A 18 4.93 -2.89 -2.86
CA LEU A 18 5.20 -1.72 -3.71
C LEU A 18 5.44 -2.23 -5.13
N VAL A 19 4.64 -1.75 -6.09
CA VAL A 19 4.60 -2.30 -7.45
C VAL A 19 5.02 -1.24 -8.48
N GLY A 20 5.82 -1.68 -9.46
CA GLY A 20 6.25 -0.86 -10.59
C GLY A 20 7.30 0.20 -10.23
N SER A 21 7.71 0.97 -11.25
CA SER A 21 8.72 2.03 -11.10
C SER A 21 8.27 3.16 -10.17
N LYS A 22 6.96 3.42 -10.12
CA LYS A 22 6.35 4.43 -9.23
C LYS A 22 6.17 3.95 -7.79
N GLN A 23 6.54 2.70 -7.47
CA GLN A 23 6.39 2.12 -6.12
C GLN A 23 4.94 2.23 -5.60
N LEU A 24 3.96 1.87 -6.42
CA LEU A 24 2.55 1.97 -6.07
C LEU A 24 2.23 1.00 -4.93
N LEU A 25 1.61 1.48 -3.85
CA LEU A 25 1.20 0.65 -2.74
C LEU A 25 -0.06 -0.13 -3.10
N ARG A 26 0.04 -1.46 -3.16
CA ARG A 26 -1.06 -2.36 -3.57
C ARG A 26 -1.16 -3.58 -2.66
N GLY A 27 -2.38 -3.97 -2.33
CA GLY A 27 -2.71 -5.21 -1.62
C GLY A 27 -3.27 -6.25 -2.57
N PHE A 28 -2.88 -7.50 -2.39
CA PHE A 28 -3.39 -8.66 -3.14
C PHE A 28 -4.08 -9.61 -2.17
N ARG A 29 -5.31 -10.04 -2.45
CA ARG A 29 -6.07 -10.93 -1.55
C ARG A 29 -5.36 -12.29 -1.45
N ARG A 30 -5.19 -12.83 -0.23
CA ARG A 30 -4.45 -14.08 0.00
C ARG A 30 -5.26 -15.35 -0.26
N ASP A 31 -6.57 -15.26 -0.19
CA ASP A 31 -7.53 -16.36 -0.32
C ASP A 31 -7.78 -16.80 -1.79
N GLY A 32 -7.01 -16.29 -2.75
CA GLY A 32 -6.83 -16.93 -4.05
C GLY A 32 -7.92 -16.68 -5.10
N GLU A 33 -9.08 -16.12 -4.74
CA GLU A 33 -10.17 -15.89 -5.71
C GLU A 33 -9.90 -14.75 -6.70
N SER A 34 -9.00 -13.81 -6.36
CA SER A 34 -8.68 -12.69 -7.24
C SER A 34 -7.24 -12.20 -7.04
N ARG A 35 -6.43 -12.26 -8.10
CA ARG A 35 -5.11 -11.61 -8.17
C ARG A 35 -5.21 -10.09 -8.38
N MET A 36 -6.39 -9.50 -8.18
CA MET A 36 -6.59 -8.07 -8.36
C MET A 36 -5.77 -7.28 -7.35
N SER A 37 -4.98 -6.34 -7.86
CA SER A 37 -4.30 -5.35 -7.02
C SER A 37 -5.30 -4.32 -6.53
N LEU A 38 -5.35 -4.09 -5.23
CA LEU A 38 -6.23 -3.11 -4.62
C LEU A 38 -5.40 -1.99 -4.01
N ALA A 39 -5.81 -0.74 -4.24
CA ALA A 39 -5.32 0.39 -3.47
C ALA A 39 -5.81 0.29 -2.00
N PRO A 40 -5.14 0.95 -1.03
CA PRO A 40 -5.48 0.87 0.39
C PRO A 40 -6.97 1.05 0.72
N ILE A 41 -7.61 2.07 0.13
CA ILE A 41 -9.03 2.36 0.35
C ILE A 41 -9.93 1.21 -0.14
N ARG A 42 -9.65 0.67 -1.33
CA ARG A 42 -10.43 -0.43 -1.92
C ARG A 42 -10.27 -1.72 -1.14
N ALA A 43 -9.05 -2.01 -0.65
CA ALA A 43 -8.79 -3.17 0.20
C ALA A 43 -9.54 -3.08 1.53
N LEU A 44 -9.53 -1.90 2.16
CA LEU A 44 -10.27 -1.66 3.40
C LEU A 44 -11.78 -1.76 3.18
N CYS A 45 -12.29 -1.17 2.10
CA CYS A 45 -13.70 -1.25 1.74
C CYS A 45 -14.15 -2.69 1.52
N LEU A 46 -13.34 -3.50 0.83
CA LEU A 46 -13.58 -4.92 0.65
C LEU A 46 -13.60 -5.66 2.00
N ALA A 47 -12.63 -5.41 2.87
CA ALA A 47 -12.56 -6.07 4.18
C ALA A 47 -13.77 -5.74 5.07
N ARG A 48 -14.26 -4.49 5.02
CA ARG A 48 -15.35 -4.02 5.88
C ARG A 48 -16.74 -4.36 5.35
N SER A 49 -16.93 -4.28 4.03
CA SER A 49 -18.27 -4.37 3.41
C SER A 49 -18.47 -5.61 2.54
N GLY A 50 -17.41 -6.36 2.24
CA GLY A 50 -17.42 -7.45 1.27
C GLY A 50 -17.56 -6.99 -0.20
N ARG A 51 -17.63 -5.68 -0.45
CA ARG A 51 -17.83 -5.11 -1.79
C ARG A 51 -16.48 -4.84 -2.48
N ILE A 52 -16.38 -5.27 -3.73
CA ILE A 52 -15.25 -4.94 -4.60
C ILE A 52 -15.69 -3.78 -5.50
N PHE A 53 -14.93 -2.70 -5.47
CA PHE A 53 -15.07 -1.57 -6.39
C PHE A 53 -14.07 -1.72 -7.53
N GLU A 54 -14.36 -1.18 -8.72
CA GLU A 54 -13.43 -1.17 -9.85
C GLU A 54 -12.25 -0.21 -9.64
N ASP A 55 -11.23 -0.29 -10.50
CA ASP A 55 -10.14 0.70 -10.52
C ASP A 55 -10.68 2.07 -10.93
N GLY A 56 -10.22 3.12 -10.24
CA GLY A 56 -10.73 4.49 -10.42
C GLY A 56 -11.88 4.87 -9.46
N SER A 57 -12.63 3.91 -8.92
CA SER A 57 -13.75 4.14 -7.99
C SER A 57 -13.29 4.29 -6.51
N HIS A 58 -12.13 4.91 -6.27
CA HIS A 58 -11.58 5.03 -4.92
C HIS A 58 -12.40 5.97 -4.02
N VAL A 59 -13.00 7.01 -4.60
CA VAL A 59 -13.86 7.95 -3.88
C VAL A 59 -15.15 7.25 -3.42
N ASP A 60 -15.82 6.52 -4.31
CA ASP A 60 -17.03 5.76 -3.98
C ASP A 60 -16.76 4.68 -2.90
N ALA A 61 -15.64 3.97 -3.03
CA ALA A 61 -15.20 2.99 -2.05
C ALA A 61 -14.92 3.64 -0.69
N GLY A 62 -14.29 4.80 -0.68
CA GLY A 62 -13.97 5.57 0.52
C GLY A 62 -15.22 6.12 1.21
N GLN A 63 -16.18 6.65 0.45
CA GLN A 63 -17.46 7.09 0.97
C GLN A 63 -18.24 5.95 1.62
N THR A 64 -18.17 4.73 1.05
CA THR A 64 -18.81 3.54 1.62
C THR A 64 -18.27 3.18 3.02
N ILE A 65 -17.03 3.56 3.33
CA ILE A 65 -16.41 3.37 4.65
C ILE A 65 -16.35 4.66 5.49
N GLY A 66 -16.99 5.75 5.02
CA GLY A 66 -17.13 7.00 5.76
C GLY A 66 -15.98 8.01 5.61
N LEU A 67 -15.14 7.87 4.58
CA LEU A 67 -14.09 8.87 4.28
C LEU A 67 -14.65 10.04 3.49
N SER A 68 -14.08 11.22 3.73
CA SER A 68 -14.35 12.39 2.90
C SER A 68 -13.69 12.24 1.51
N PRO A 69 -14.22 12.88 0.45
CA PRO A 69 -13.59 12.85 -0.87
C PRO A 69 -12.14 13.39 -0.89
N SER A 70 -11.84 14.41 -0.08
CA SER A 70 -10.48 14.96 0.06
C SER A 70 -9.52 13.95 0.68
N ASP A 71 -9.92 13.28 1.76
CA ASP A 71 -9.09 12.24 2.38
C ASP A 71 -8.83 11.10 1.39
N CYS A 72 -9.83 10.73 0.59
CA CYS A 72 -9.67 9.72 -0.44
C CYS A 72 -8.61 10.11 -1.46
N SER A 73 -8.61 11.38 -1.90
CA SER A 73 -7.61 11.90 -2.84
C SER A 73 -6.21 11.84 -2.24
N ASP A 74 -6.04 12.33 -1.02
CA ASP A 74 -4.73 12.38 -0.36
C ASP A 74 -4.14 10.98 -0.11
N ILE A 75 -4.99 10.04 0.31
CA ILE A 75 -4.57 8.64 0.52
C ILE A 75 -4.16 7.99 -0.79
N ILE A 76 -4.90 8.22 -1.88
CA ILE A 76 -4.56 7.66 -3.19
C ILE A 76 -3.29 8.29 -3.75
N ASP A 77 -3.13 9.61 -3.65
CA ASP A 77 -1.90 10.29 -4.05
C ASP A 77 -0.71 9.75 -3.26
N ALA A 78 -0.83 9.62 -1.95
CA ALA A 78 0.20 9.03 -1.10
C ALA A 78 0.50 7.57 -1.46
N ALA A 79 -0.53 6.75 -1.72
CA ALA A 79 -0.36 5.35 -2.12
C ALA A 79 0.29 5.21 -3.51
N ASP A 80 -0.03 6.09 -4.44
CA ASP A 80 0.48 6.14 -5.81
C ASP A 80 1.81 6.90 -5.94
N ASN A 81 2.36 7.39 -4.82
CA ASN A 81 3.60 8.17 -4.78
C ASN A 81 3.52 9.47 -5.59
N ARG A 82 2.33 10.08 -5.67
CA ARG A 82 2.09 11.38 -6.30
C ARG A 82 2.31 12.48 -5.26
N LEU A 83 3.57 12.65 -4.87
CA LEU A 83 3.97 13.54 -3.78
C LEU A 83 4.28 14.98 -4.22
N GLN A 84 4.22 15.26 -5.52
CA GLN A 84 4.44 16.59 -6.08
C GLN A 84 3.10 17.22 -6.44
N GLU A 85 2.87 18.45 -5.97
CA GLU A 85 1.82 19.31 -6.51
C GLU A 85 2.40 20.10 -7.69
N GLY A 86 2.03 19.73 -8.92
CA GLY A 86 2.40 20.45 -10.14
C GLY A 86 3.27 19.65 -11.10
N SER A 87 3.30 20.09 -12.37
CA SER A 87 4.09 19.47 -13.45
C SER A 87 5.56 19.85 -13.44
N ASP A 88 6.00 20.63 -12.46
CA ASP A 88 7.36 21.15 -12.37
C ASP A 88 8.18 20.31 -11.38
N ALA A 89 9.23 19.65 -11.89
CA ALA A 89 10.13 18.83 -11.08
C ALA A 89 10.88 19.63 -9.99
N SER A 90 10.79 20.97 -10.01
CA SER A 90 11.35 21.87 -9.00
C SER A 90 10.43 22.12 -7.79
N MET A 91 9.15 21.72 -7.85
CA MET A 91 8.23 21.87 -6.72
C MET A 91 8.65 20.97 -5.54
N PRO A 92 8.62 21.49 -4.30
CA PRO A 92 8.92 20.71 -3.12
C PRO A 92 7.91 19.57 -2.95
N LEU A 93 8.39 18.43 -2.47
CA LEU A 93 7.54 17.30 -2.06
C LEU A 93 6.57 17.78 -0.97
N ASP A 94 5.29 17.44 -1.12
CA ASP A 94 4.27 17.69 -0.10
C ASP A 94 4.61 16.89 1.18
N PRO A 95 4.99 17.57 2.29
CA PRO A 95 5.38 16.89 3.52
C PRO A 95 4.25 16.07 4.14
N TYR A 96 3.01 16.48 3.95
CA TYR A 96 1.84 15.78 4.46
C TYR A 96 1.62 14.47 3.70
N LYS A 97 1.67 14.50 2.36
CA LYS A 97 1.53 13.28 1.55
C LYS A 97 2.68 12.30 1.76
N GLU A 98 3.90 12.80 1.96
CA GLU A 98 5.05 11.95 2.31
C GLU A 98 4.87 11.31 3.70
N TRP A 99 4.44 12.07 4.70
CA TRP A 99 4.10 11.51 6.02
C TRP A 99 3.00 10.45 5.91
N LEU A 100 1.92 10.74 5.17
CA LEU A 100 0.79 9.84 4.98
C LEU A 100 1.23 8.54 4.28
N ARG A 101 2.06 8.65 3.24
CA ARG A 101 2.64 7.49 2.54
C ARG A 101 3.42 6.58 3.50
N ARG A 102 4.26 7.16 4.36
CA ARG A 102 5.00 6.39 5.37
C ARG A 102 4.05 5.70 6.35
N GLN A 103 2.98 6.37 6.78
CA GLN A 103 1.98 5.76 7.65
C GLN A 103 1.26 4.59 6.98
N LEU A 104 0.91 4.71 5.69
CA LEU A 104 0.28 3.64 4.93
C LEU A 104 1.21 2.42 4.78
N ILE A 105 2.47 2.64 4.38
CA ILE A 105 3.50 1.59 4.27
C ILE A 105 3.73 0.90 5.61
N PHE A 106 3.80 1.69 6.70
CA PHE A 106 3.92 1.17 8.05
C PHE A 106 2.71 0.33 8.44
N ALA A 107 1.50 0.80 8.16
CA ALA A 107 0.25 0.14 8.51
C ALA A 107 0.11 -1.24 7.87
N VAL A 108 0.47 -1.34 6.60
CA VAL A 108 0.47 -2.62 5.88
C VAL A 108 1.69 -3.49 6.20
N GLY A 109 2.61 -2.96 6.99
CA GLY A 109 3.80 -3.64 7.49
C GLY A 109 4.84 -3.97 6.44
N LEU A 110 4.99 -3.06 5.47
CA LEU A 110 6.04 -3.08 4.46
C LEU A 110 7.37 -2.46 4.95
N ASN A 111 7.49 -2.14 6.24
CA ASN A 111 8.72 -1.59 6.81
C ASN A 111 9.94 -2.47 6.47
N SER A 112 10.98 -1.80 5.97
CA SER A 112 12.21 -2.27 5.32
C SER A 112 13.12 -3.24 6.11
N SER A 113 12.57 -4.31 6.67
CA SER A 113 13.31 -5.38 7.35
C SER A 113 13.33 -6.69 6.57
N SER A 114 12.52 -6.84 5.51
CA SER A 114 12.29 -8.16 4.88
C SER A 114 13.06 -8.40 3.57
N ASN A 115 14.18 -7.70 3.33
CA ASN A 115 15.08 -8.02 2.21
C ASN A 115 16.56 -8.14 2.61
N ARG A 116 16.86 -8.39 3.89
CA ARG A 116 18.19 -8.86 4.32
C ARG A 116 18.23 -10.38 4.55
N ASN A 117 17.12 -11.03 4.89
CA ASN A 117 17.13 -12.47 5.17
C ASN A 117 17.22 -13.37 3.93
N THR A 118 16.84 -12.88 2.73
CA THR A 118 16.98 -13.68 1.49
C THR A 118 18.43 -13.73 1.01
N VAL A 119 19.21 -12.66 1.25
CA VAL A 119 20.62 -12.59 0.83
C VAL A 119 21.51 -13.45 1.73
N TRP A 120 21.30 -13.43 3.06
CA TRP A 120 22.07 -14.27 3.98
C TRP A 120 21.79 -15.77 3.82
N ASN A 121 20.54 -16.17 3.54
CA ASN A 121 20.22 -17.59 3.34
C ASN A 121 20.80 -18.16 2.03
N THR A 122 20.98 -17.33 1.00
CA THR A 122 21.60 -17.75 -0.28
C THR A 122 23.13 -17.83 -0.17
N ILE A 123 23.75 -16.98 0.66
CA ILE A 123 25.20 -16.99 0.88
C ILE A 123 25.61 -18.16 1.80
N LEU A 124 24.84 -18.45 2.85
CA LEU A 124 25.14 -19.57 3.75
C LEU A 124 24.95 -20.94 3.09
N THR A 125 24.00 -21.10 2.16
CA THR A 125 23.86 -22.36 1.40
C THR A 125 24.96 -22.55 0.35
N LYS A 126 25.52 -21.49 -0.22
CA LYS A 126 26.65 -21.62 -1.17
C LYS A 126 27.99 -21.90 -0.49
N SER A 127 28.22 -21.37 0.71
CA SER A 127 29.46 -21.63 1.45
C SER A 127 29.54 -23.02 2.09
N LEU A 128 28.41 -23.74 2.19
CA LEU A 128 28.39 -25.14 2.66
C LEU A 128 28.60 -26.17 1.52
N PHE A 129 28.64 -25.74 0.26
CA PHE A 129 28.86 -26.60 -0.91
C PHE A 129 30.24 -26.42 -1.58
N LEU A 130 31.10 -25.58 -1.00
CA LEU A 130 32.50 -25.45 -1.41
C LEU A 130 33.38 -25.99 -0.27
N LEU A 131 33.36 -27.31 -0.15
CA LEU A 131 34.50 -28.11 0.28
C LEU A 131 35.68 -27.90 -0.69
#